data_AF-A0A497HKE7-F1
#
_entry.id   AF-A0A497HKE7-F1
#
_cell.length_a   1.000
_cell.length_b   1.000
_cell.length_c   1.000
_cell.angle_alpha   90.00
_cell.angle_beta   90.00
_cell.angle_gamma   90.00
#
_symmetry.space_group_name_H-M   'P 1'
#
loop_
_entity.id
_entity.type
_entity.pdbx_description
1 polymer ?
#
loop_
_entity_poly.entity_id
_entity_poly.type
_entity_poly.pdbx_seq_one_letter_code
_entity_poly.pdbx_strand_id
1 'polypeptide(L)'
;MDLFLQKKSSKALLCLMDKEKCSISELSSKINSPYAHTFNLIRKFEEIGIIYTKKEGRTKFVFLTPKGKRAAYFLKSFIDSINSESVGKNKKLLRYLENLKRYLIDLKSSNHGKIKYARIAGRYKKLLRKTKPRNEEDKKIKKEALEILKQIEELIQ
;
A
#
# COMPACT_ATOMS: atom_id res chain seq x y z
N MET A 1 10.96 -0.66 -16.11
CA MET A 1 9.98 -1.78 -16.13
C MET A 1 10.32 -2.82 -17.19
N ASP A 2 10.78 -2.42 -18.38
CA ASP A 2 11.02 -3.36 -19.50
C ASP A 2 12.11 -4.43 -19.25
N LEU A 3 12.93 -4.27 -18.19
CA LEU A 3 13.93 -5.26 -17.77
C LEU A 3 13.31 -6.58 -17.25
N PHE A 4 12.17 -6.51 -16.56
CA PHE A 4 11.55 -7.68 -15.93
C PHE A 4 10.16 -7.99 -16.47
N LEU A 5 9.44 -6.96 -16.93
CA LEU A 5 8.01 -7.05 -17.22
C LEU A 5 7.68 -6.29 -18.50
N GLN A 6 6.88 -6.93 -19.36
CA GLN A 6 6.33 -6.25 -20.52
C GLN A 6 5.37 -5.13 -20.06
N LYS A 7 5.75 -3.88 -20.33
CA LYS A 7 5.07 -2.67 -19.81
C LYS A 7 3.57 -2.62 -20.12
N LYS A 8 3.17 -2.95 -21.36
CA LYS A 8 1.75 -2.91 -21.79
C LYS A 8 0.91 -3.96 -21.07
N SER A 9 1.40 -5.20 -20.99
CA SER A 9 0.72 -6.32 -20.32
C SER A 9 0.55 -6.04 -18.82
N SER A 10 1.60 -5.54 -18.18
CA SER A 10 1.58 -5.23 -16.75
C SER A 10 0.60 -4.08 -16.44
N LYS A 11 0.64 -3.00 -17.23
CA LYS A 11 -0.32 -1.89 -17.10
C LYS A 11 -1.76 -2.33 -17.32
N ALA A 12 -2.01 -3.20 -18.30
CA ALA A 12 -3.35 -3.70 -18.57
C ALA A 12 -3.92 -4.46 -17.36
N LEU A 13 -3.12 -5.37 -16.78
CA LEU A 13 -3.55 -6.17 -15.65
C LEU A 13 -3.81 -5.31 -14.39
N LEU A 14 -2.93 -4.34 -14.11
CA LEU A 14 -3.13 -3.41 -12.99
C LEU A 14 -4.34 -2.50 -13.19
N CYS A 15 -4.59 -2.03 -14.41
CA CYS A 15 -5.77 -1.24 -14.72
C CYS A 15 -7.08 -1.98 -14.42
N LEU A 16 -7.11 -3.28 -14.70
CA LEU A 16 -8.27 -4.13 -14.41
C LEU A 16 -8.44 -4.43 -12.92
N MET A 17 -7.40 -4.22 -12.11
CA MET A 17 -7.48 -4.38 -10.65
C MET A 17 -8.24 -3.21 -10.00
N ASP A 18 -8.05 -1.99 -10.51
CA ASP A 18 -8.63 -0.77 -9.94
C ASP A 18 -10.10 -0.54 -10.34
N LYS A 19 -10.58 -1.25 -11.38
CA LYS A 19 -11.93 -1.12 -11.92
C LYS A 19 -12.64 -2.47 -11.89
N GLU A 20 -13.87 -2.51 -11.38
CA GLU A 20 -14.70 -3.72 -11.44
C GLU A 20 -15.07 -4.12 -12.87
N LYS A 21 -15.11 -3.15 -13.79
CA LYS A 21 -15.50 -3.31 -15.20
C LYS A 21 -14.71 -2.36 -16.09
N CYS A 22 -14.15 -2.87 -17.19
CA CYS A 22 -13.40 -2.05 -18.15
C CYS A 22 -13.67 -2.51 -19.58
N SER A 23 -13.97 -1.59 -20.50
CA SER A 23 -14.09 -1.91 -21.92
C SER A 23 -12.71 -2.03 -22.59
N ILE A 24 -12.63 -2.78 -23.70
CA ILE A 24 -11.37 -2.90 -24.46
C ILE A 24 -10.90 -1.55 -24.99
N SER A 25 -11.82 -0.66 -25.38
CA SER A 25 -11.50 0.69 -25.85
C SER A 25 -10.89 1.55 -24.73
N GLU A 26 -11.48 1.55 -23.53
CA GLU A 26 -10.89 2.25 -22.37
C GLU A 26 -9.51 1.71 -22.01
N LEU A 27 -9.35 0.38 -22.05
CA LEU A 27 -8.08 -0.26 -21.75
C LEU A 27 -7.01 0.12 -22.77
N SER A 28 -7.37 0.14 -24.06
CA SER A 28 -6.53 0.55 -25.18
C SER A 28 -6.01 1.97 -25.01
N SER A 29 -6.89 2.92 -24.64
CA SER A 29 -6.50 4.29 -24.31
C SER A 29 -5.55 4.34 -23.10
N LYS A 30 -5.86 3.61 -22.01
CA LYS A 30 -5.04 3.63 -20.79
C LYS A 30 -3.63 3.05 -20.97
N ILE A 31 -3.48 1.98 -21.75
CA ILE A 31 -2.16 1.36 -21.98
C ILE A 31 -1.41 1.98 -23.16
N ASN A 32 -2.00 3.00 -23.80
CA ASN A 32 -1.49 3.66 -25.01
C ASN A 32 -1.11 2.63 -26.10
N SER A 33 -2.08 1.82 -26.50
CA SER A 33 -1.88 0.79 -27.52
C SER A 33 -3.08 0.71 -28.45
N PRO A 34 -2.90 0.53 -29.77
CA PRO A 34 -4.01 0.35 -30.71
C PRO A 34 -4.98 -0.75 -30.29
N TYR A 35 -6.25 -0.60 -30.68
CA TYR A 35 -7.33 -1.52 -30.30
C TYR A 35 -6.99 -2.98 -30.64
N ALA A 36 -6.51 -3.25 -31.86
CA ALA A 36 -6.16 -4.59 -32.30
C ALA A 36 -5.09 -5.25 -31.41
N HIS A 37 -4.06 -4.51 -31.02
CA HIS A 37 -3.03 -5.01 -30.11
C HIS A 37 -3.57 -5.25 -28.69
N THR A 38 -4.45 -4.37 -28.20
CA THR A 38 -5.10 -4.53 -26.90
C THR A 38 -6.03 -5.74 -26.90
N PHE A 39 -6.80 -5.93 -27.97
CA PHE A 39 -7.67 -7.09 -28.14
C PHE A 39 -6.88 -8.41 -28.13
N ASN A 40 -5.75 -8.46 -28.84
CA ASN A 40 -4.88 -9.63 -28.84
C ASN A 40 -4.26 -9.91 -27.47
N LEU A 41 -3.87 -8.86 -26.73
CA LEU A 41 -3.40 -8.99 -25.34
C LEU A 41 -4.50 -9.57 -24.42
N ILE A 42 -5.73 -9.07 -24.55
CA ILE A 42 -6.89 -9.56 -23.81
C ILE A 42 -7.16 -11.04 -24.14
N ARG A 43 -7.11 -11.44 -25.41
CA ARG A 43 -7.23 -12.87 -25.77
C ARG A 43 -6.21 -13.74 -25.05
N LYS A 44 -4.95 -13.34 -25.02
CA LYS A 44 -3.90 -14.08 -24.29
C LYS A 44 -4.17 -14.18 -22.79
N PHE A 45 -4.70 -13.11 -22.18
CA PHE A 45 -5.08 -13.13 -20.76
C PHE A 45 -6.27 -14.06 -20.49
N GLU A 46 -7.22 -14.14 -21.43
CA GLU A 46 -8.39 -15.03 -21.36
C GLU A 46 -7.95 -16.49 -21.53
N GLU A 47 -7.05 -16.78 -22.48
CA GLU A 47 -6.46 -18.11 -22.73
C GLU A 47 -5.75 -18.68 -21.49
N ILE A 48 -5.03 -17.85 -20.72
CA ILE A 48 -4.38 -18.29 -19.48
C ILE A 48 -5.30 -18.23 -18.24
N GLY A 49 -6.57 -17.85 -18.42
CA GLY A 49 -7.61 -17.85 -17.41
C GLY A 49 -7.50 -16.78 -16.32
N ILE A 50 -6.78 -15.68 -16.57
CA ILE A 50 -6.68 -14.58 -15.60
C ILE A 50 -7.78 -13.53 -15.77
N ILE A 51 -8.45 -13.51 -16.92
CA ILE A 51 -9.63 -12.67 -17.17
C ILE A 51 -10.73 -13.49 -17.81
N TYR A 52 -11.92 -12.90 -17.83
CA TYR A 52 -12.99 -13.30 -18.73
C TYR A 52 -13.60 -12.05 -19.36
N THR A 53 -14.26 -12.23 -20.51
CA THR A 53 -14.93 -11.14 -21.21
C THR A 53 -16.42 -11.36 -21.33
N LYS A 54 -17.19 -10.27 -21.27
CA LYS A 54 -18.65 -10.26 -21.46
C LYS A 54 -19.04 -9.21 -22.47
N LYS A 55 -19.91 -9.56 -23.41
CA LYS A 55 -20.47 -8.61 -24.37
C LYS A 55 -21.77 -8.05 -23.82
N GLU A 56 -21.89 -6.72 -23.86
CA GLU A 56 -23.12 -6.00 -23.52
C GLU A 56 -23.40 -5.02 -24.66
N GLY A 57 -24.43 -5.31 -25.47
CA GLY A 57 -24.71 -4.58 -26.70
C GLY A 57 -23.55 -4.68 -27.70
N ARG A 58 -23.02 -3.51 -28.12
CA ARG A 58 -21.87 -3.42 -29.04
C ARG A 58 -20.52 -3.40 -28.30
N THR A 59 -20.51 -3.36 -26.97
CA THR A 59 -19.30 -3.17 -26.17
C THR A 59 -18.87 -4.49 -25.54
N LYS A 60 -17.57 -4.79 -25.61
CA LYS A 60 -16.94 -5.93 -24.94
C LYS A 60 -16.25 -5.45 -23.67
N PHE A 61 -16.68 -5.97 -22.53
CA PHE A 61 -16.14 -5.68 -21.21
C PHE A 61 -15.22 -6.80 -20.73
N VAL A 62 -14.23 -6.42 -19.95
CA VAL A 62 -13.17 -7.27 -19.42
C VAL A 62 -13.25 -7.27 -17.89
N PHE A 63 -13.11 -8.45 -17.31
CA PHE A 63 -13.20 -8.69 -15.88
C PHE A 63 -12.09 -9.63 -15.41
N LEU A 64 -11.59 -9.43 -14.19
CA LEU A 64 -10.63 -10.35 -13.58
C LEU A 64 -11.33 -11.59 -13.04
N THR A 65 -10.75 -12.77 -13.29
CA THR A 65 -11.09 -13.99 -12.55
C THR A 65 -10.47 -13.93 -11.13
N PRO A 66 -10.84 -14.82 -10.20
CA PRO A 66 -10.14 -14.94 -8.92
C PRO A 66 -8.64 -15.22 -9.07
N LYS A 67 -8.24 -15.95 -10.12
CA LYS A 67 -6.83 -16.16 -10.49
C LYS A 67 -6.18 -14.84 -10.92
N GLY A 68 -6.85 -14.06 -11.77
CA GLY A 68 -6.36 -12.75 -12.21
C GLY A 68 -6.22 -11.72 -11.10
N LYS A 69 -7.18 -11.66 -10.17
CA LYS A 69 -7.09 -10.77 -9.00
C LYS A 69 -5.83 -11.07 -8.17
N ARG A 70 -5.55 -12.36 -7.91
CA ARG A 70 -4.32 -12.78 -7.22
C ARG A 70 -3.06 -12.42 -8.02
N ALA A 71 -3.06 -12.66 -9.33
CA ALA A 71 -1.93 -12.31 -10.18
C ALA A 71 -1.65 -10.80 -10.20
N ALA A 72 -2.70 -9.97 -10.33
CA ALA A 72 -2.60 -8.51 -10.29
C ALA A 72 -2.06 -8.00 -8.95
N TYR A 73 -2.51 -8.59 -7.84
CA TYR A 73 -2.00 -8.28 -6.50
C TYR A 73 -0.49 -8.56 -6.38
N PHE A 74 -0.02 -9.75 -6.78
CA PHE A 74 1.41 -10.06 -6.74
C PHE A 74 2.24 -9.18 -7.67
N LEU A 75 1.71 -8.88 -8.87
CA LEU A 75 2.34 -7.96 -9.81
C LEU A 75 2.51 -6.56 -9.19
N LYS A 76 1.46 -6.04 -8.54
CA LYS A 76 1.52 -4.76 -7.83
C LYS A 76 2.57 -4.79 -6.72
N SER A 77 2.56 -5.82 -5.88
CA SER A 77 3.53 -5.99 -4.80
C SER A 77 4.97 -6.06 -5.33
N PHE A 78 5.20 -6.74 -6.46
CA PHE A 78 6.51 -6.84 -7.09
C PHE A 78 6.98 -5.49 -7.62
N ILE A 79 6.10 -4.78 -8.33
CA ILE A 79 6.37 -3.43 -8.85
C ILE A 79 6.63 -2.46 -7.69
N ASP A 80 5.86 -2.52 -6.61
CA ASP A 80 6.07 -1.71 -5.42
C ASP A 80 7.43 -2.05 -4.77
N SER A 81 7.83 -3.32 -4.77
CA SER A 81 9.13 -3.75 -4.23
C SER A 81 10.32 -3.26 -5.06
N ILE A 82 10.19 -3.16 -6.38
CA ILE A 82 11.25 -2.68 -7.29
C ILE A 82 11.27 -1.15 -7.36
N ASN A 83 10.11 -0.52 -7.49
CA ASN A 83 9.97 0.94 -7.53
C ASN A 83 10.14 1.58 -6.15
N SER A 84 10.30 0.78 -5.11
CA SER A 84 10.86 1.21 -3.84
C SER A 84 12.31 1.67 -4.03
N GLU A 85 12.52 2.81 -4.71
CA GLU A 85 13.62 3.70 -4.39
C GLU A 85 13.40 4.21 -2.97
N SER A 86 13.70 3.39 -1.95
CA SER A 86 13.83 3.85 -0.57
C SER A 86 12.75 4.80 -0.01
N VAL A 87 11.47 4.70 -0.41
CA VAL A 87 10.35 5.18 0.41
C VAL A 87 9.94 4.07 1.37
N GLY A 88 10.95 3.46 1.99
CA GLY A 88 10.73 2.57 3.11
C GLY A 88 10.17 3.44 4.22
N LYS A 89 8.84 3.38 4.42
CA LYS A 89 8.22 3.60 5.73
C LYS A 89 9.26 3.24 6.78
N ASN A 90 9.73 4.20 7.56
CA ASN A 90 10.77 3.92 8.53
C ASN A 90 10.17 2.94 9.53
N LYS A 91 10.38 1.63 9.32
CA LYS A 91 9.73 0.54 10.07
C LYS A 91 9.93 0.72 11.57
N LYS A 92 11.02 1.40 11.97
CA LYS A 92 11.27 1.81 13.35
C LYS A 92 10.26 2.87 13.83
N LEU A 93 10.02 3.95 13.09
CA LEU A 93 9.04 4.99 13.44
C LEU A 93 7.62 4.45 13.54
N LEU A 94 7.19 3.62 12.59
CA LEU A 94 5.87 2.96 12.65
C LEU A 94 5.72 2.09 13.90
N ARG A 95 6.72 1.24 14.16
CA ARG A 95 6.75 0.41 15.37
C ARG A 95 6.71 1.25 16.65
N TYR A 96 7.38 2.41 16.65
CA TYR A 96 7.33 3.31 17.80
C TYR A 96 5.94 3.90 18.00
N LEU A 97 5.30 4.35 16.92
CA LEU A 97 3.94 4.89 16.95
C LEU A 97 2.95 3.84 17.47
N GLU A 98 2.99 2.61 16.95
CA GLU A 98 2.11 1.51 17.37
C GLU A 98 2.30 1.16 18.84
N ASN A 99 3.55 1.06 19.31
CA ASN A 99 3.82 0.78 20.71
C ASN A 99 3.33 1.89 21.64
N LEU A 100 3.55 3.16 21.26
CA LEU A 100 3.06 4.31 22.03
C LEU A 100 1.53 4.34 22.09
N LYS A 101 0.83 4.04 20.98
CA LYS A 101 -0.64 3.90 20.96
C LYS A 101 -1.12 2.84 21.96
N ARG A 102 -0.48 1.67 21.99
CA ARG A 102 -0.81 0.59 22.93
C ARG A 102 -0.61 1.04 24.38
N TYR A 103 0.53 1.66 24.69
CA TYR A 103 0.79 2.14 26.05
C TYR A 103 -0.20 3.22 26.50
N LEU A 104 -0.61 4.11 25.60
CA LEU A 104 -1.64 5.11 25.92
C LEU A 104 -2.98 4.44 26.26
N ILE A 105 -3.38 3.41 25.51
CA ILE A 105 -4.60 2.64 25.78
C ILE A 105 -4.50 1.92 27.13
N ASP A 106 -3.39 1.25 27.39
CA ASP A 106 -3.15 0.54 28.65
C ASP A 106 -3.20 1.49 29.86
N LEU A 107 -2.61 2.68 29.73
CA LEU A 107 -2.60 3.72 30.76
C LEU A 107 -3.99 4.32 31.02
N LYS A 108 -4.80 4.48 29.97
CA LYS A 108 -6.19 4.96 30.09
C LYS A 108 -7.12 3.91 30.70
N SER A 109 -6.85 2.63 30.45
CA SER A 109 -7.74 1.52 30.83
C SER A 109 -7.43 0.96 32.22
N SER A 110 -6.26 1.25 32.80
CA SER A 110 -5.85 0.70 34.08
C SER A 110 -5.01 1.69 34.87
N ASN A 111 -5.24 1.75 36.19
CA ASN A 111 -4.51 2.61 37.14
C ASN A 111 -3.08 2.07 37.44
N HIS A 112 -2.36 1.63 36.39
CA HIS A 112 -1.08 0.96 36.50
C HIS A 112 0.06 1.93 36.84
N GLY A 113 1.06 1.42 37.57
CA GLY A 113 2.15 2.20 38.17
C GLY A 113 2.82 3.20 37.21
N LYS A 114 2.61 4.48 37.51
CA LYS A 114 3.19 5.68 36.86
C LYS A 114 4.69 5.55 36.57
N ILE A 115 5.43 4.89 37.46
CA ILE A 115 6.89 4.66 37.35
C ILE A 115 7.27 3.85 36.10
N LYS A 116 6.50 2.81 35.75
CA LYS A 116 6.77 1.97 34.57
C LYS A 116 6.69 2.79 33.29
N TYR A 117 5.64 3.59 33.15
CA TYR A 117 5.39 4.38 31.95
C TYR A 117 6.31 5.58 31.84
N ALA A 118 6.77 6.16 32.97
CA ALA A 118 7.80 7.21 32.96
C ALA A 118 9.10 6.72 32.29
N ARG A 119 9.55 5.49 32.61
CA ARG A 119 10.73 4.88 31.98
C ARG A 119 10.51 4.61 30.49
N ILE A 120 9.32 4.13 30.12
CA ILE A 120 8.95 3.88 28.73
C ILE A 120 8.95 5.19 27.93
N ALA A 121 8.32 6.25 28.45
CA ALA A 121 8.27 7.56 27.83
C ALA A 121 9.68 8.11 27.59
N GLY A 122 10.56 8.07 28.59
CA GLY A 122 11.96 8.49 28.46
C GLY A 122 12.72 7.72 27.37
N ARG A 123 12.52 6.40 27.27
CA ARG A 123 13.11 5.57 26.20
C ARG A 123 12.65 6.03 24.82
N TYR A 124 11.34 6.18 24.61
CA TYR A 124 10.79 6.55 23.30
C TYR A 124 11.12 7.99 22.91
N LYS A 125 11.20 8.92 23.87
CA LYS A 125 11.73 10.28 23.66
C LYS A 125 13.13 10.26 23.05
N LYS A 126 14.03 9.46 23.62
CA LYS A 126 15.41 9.29 23.12
C LYS A 126 15.43 8.66 21.72
N LEU A 127 14.61 7.64 21.48
CA LEU A 127 14.52 6.95 20.19
C LEU A 127 13.97 7.86 19.08
N LEU A 128 12.90 8.60 19.34
CA LEU A 128 12.30 9.55 18.40
C LEU A 128 13.27 10.71 18.11
N ARG A 129 14.01 11.20 19.10
CA ARG A 129 15.04 12.23 18.90
C ARG A 129 16.15 11.76 17.94
N LYS A 130 16.65 10.53 18.11
CA LYS A 130 17.71 9.96 17.29
C LYS A 130 17.26 9.57 15.87
N THR A 131 15.98 9.32 15.67
CA THR A 131 15.48 8.82 14.38
C THR A 131 15.15 9.99 13.45
N LYS A 132 15.93 10.14 12.36
CA LYS A 132 15.70 11.15 11.33
C LYS A 132 14.64 10.64 10.32
N PRO A 133 13.59 11.42 10.02
CA PRO A 133 12.61 11.06 8.99
C PRO A 133 13.26 11.13 7.60
N ARG A 134 12.88 10.23 6.70
CA ARG A 134 13.45 10.14 5.34
C ARG A 134 12.57 10.77 4.27
N ASN A 135 11.27 10.90 4.54
CA ASN A 135 10.26 11.44 3.63
C ASN A 135 9.17 12.18 4.43
N GLU A 136 8.22 12.81 3.73
CA GLU A 136 7.10 13.52 4.35
C GLU A 136 6.21 12.63 5.22
N GLU A 137 6.05 11.36 4.84
CA GLU A 137 5.26 10.40 5.61
C GLU A 137 5.92 10.08 6.96
N ASP A 138 7.24 9.86 6.99
CA ASP A 138 8.01 9.68 8.21
C ASP A 138 7.95 10.92 9.11
N LYS A 139 7.89 12.14 8.54
CA LYS A 139 7.71 13.38 9.31
C LYS A 139 6.35 13.38 10.01
N LYS A 140 5.28 13.00 9.30
CA LYS A 140 3.93 12.87 9.87
C LYS A 140 3.89 11.82 10.98
N ILE A 141 4.42 10.62 10.73
CA ILE A 141 4.47 9.52 11.71
C ILE A 141 5.26 9.95 12.96
N LYS A 142 6.40 10.63 12.77
CA LYS A 142 7.21 11.12 13.89
C LYS A 142 6.47 12.19 14.70
N LYS A 143 5.74 13.09 14.04
CA LYS A 143 4.93 14.12 14.70
C LYS A 143 3.82 13.47 15.55
N GLU A 144 3.07 12.54 14.97
CA GLU A 144 2.03 11.79 15.68
C GLU A 144 2.59 11.02 16.88
N ALA A 145 3.74 10.36 16.72
CA ALA A 145 4.40 9.65 17.82
C ALA A 145 4.83 10.59 18.95
N LEU A 146 5.26 11.81 18.64
CA LEU A 146 5.60 12.83 19.63
C LEU A 146 4.35 13.36 20.36
N GLU A 147 3.23 13.53 19.67
CA GLU A 147 1.96 13.94 20.27
C GLU A 147 1.45 12.88 21.26
N ILE A 148 1.47 11.60 20.88
CA ILE A 148 1.08 10.50 21.77
C ILE A 148 2.03 10.40 22.98
N LEU A 149 3.33 10.57 22.75
CA LEU A 149 4.30 10.58 23.85
C LEU A 149 3.99 11.71 24.85
N LYS A 150 3.61 12.89 24.37
CA LYS A 150 3.21 14.01 25.22
C LYS A 150 1.98 13.67 26.08
N GLN A 151 0.95 13.05 25.48
CA GLN A 151 -0.23 12.60 26.21
C GLN A 151 0.11 11.58 27.30
N ILE A 152 1.04 10.67 27.03
CA ILE A 152 1.53 9.72 28.02
C ILE A 152 2.27 10.45 29.15
N GLU A 153 3.16 11.40 28.84
CA GLU A 153 3.87 12.21 29.85
C GLU A 153 2.89 12.99 30.75
N GLU A 154 1.82 13.57 30.17
CA GLU A 154 0.77 14.32 30.89
C GLU A 154 -0.05 13.43 31.84
N LEU A 155 -0.35 12.18 31.46
CA LEU A 155 -1.12 11.24 32.29
C LEU A 155 -0.31 10.62 33.45
N ILE A 156 1.02 10.74 33.42
CA ILE A 156 1.93 10.19 34.43
C ILE A 156 2.32 11.23 35.49
N GLN A 157 2.23 12.53 35.15
CA GLN A 157 2.36 13.62 36.12
C GLN A 157 1.27 13.52 37.20
#